data_AF-A0A959HEB3-F1
#
_entry.id   AF-A0A959HEB3-F1
#
_cell.length_a   1.000
_cell.length_b   1.000
_cell.length_c   1.000
_cell.angle_alpha   90.00
_cell.angle_beta   90.00
_cell.angle_gamma   90.00
#
_symmetry.space_group_name_H-M   'P 1'
#
loop_
_entity.id
_entity.type
_entity.pdbx_description
1 polymer ?
#
loop_
_entity_poly.entity_id
_entity_poly.type
_entity_poly.pdbx_seq_one_letter_code
_entity_poly.pdbx_strand_id
1 'polypeptide(L)'
;QVIGKLRTMKRKATIILITDGIESCGGNICQVVAAAKEEGIDFRLHIVGFGLKDEETEQLRCAAKAGDGRYYDAVDAEGLSEVLQEAATTTVDEPAANFSVFAVKNGKPIDAYIKAYKAGTKDFAATARTYADTALLHLPAGAYDLEVQPLENSDVNAITVFNVQSVAEETRHQTVSFDGGKIQVTTLNNGEGWDAVVNIYSNADGKSAAAGRTYGRPKEFELNPGRYDVEVKAMKIEGPEITHRIEKVEVRANETQAVEHNFKSGIARIGAQSAGNLVDAVVKIVDPASKKNVAGGRTYTSESSNPRPFTLNPGTYEVTLTALGEHKGKSESFILEVKEGETVEKVISF
;
A
#
# COMPACT_ATOMS: atom_id res chain seq x y z
N GLN A 1 12.83 -48.35 -9.11
CA GLN A 1 11.90 -49.17 -9.94
C GLN A 1 11.00 -48.34 -10.87
N VAL A 2 10.43 -47.20 -10.43
CA VAL A 2 9.53 -46.36 -11.24
C VAL A 2 10.20 -45.76 -12.49
N ILE A 3 11.39 -45.16 -12.36
CA ILE A 3 12.18 -44.61 -13.48
C ILE A 3 12.43 -45.68 -14.57
N GLY A 4 12.74 -46.92 -14.16
CA GLY A 4 12.93 -48.02 -15.10
C GLY A 4 11.67 -48.35 -15.92
N LYS A 5 10.47 -48.22 -15.32
CA LYS A 5 9.20 -48.37 -16.07
C LYS A 5 9.01 -47.23 -17.06
N LEU A 6 9.26 -45.98 -16.65
CA LEU A 6 9.17 -44.82 -17.55
C LEU A 6 10.12 -44.95 -18.75
N ARG A 7 11.35 -45.43 -18.50
CA ARG A 7 12.34 -45.73 -19.54
C ARG A 7 11.80 -46.70 -20.59
N THR A 8 11.11 -47.76 -20.16
CA THR A 8 10.52 -48.75 -21.10
C THR A 8 9.29 -48.22 -21.84
N MET A 9 8.48 -47.39 -21.19
CA MET A 9 7.21 -46.93 -21.73
C MET A 9 7.33 -45.68 -22.62
N LYS A 10 8.45 -44.94 -22.54
CA LYS A 10 8.69 -43.66 -23.24
C LYS A 10 7.51 -42.67 -23.08
N ARG A 11 6.99 -42.56 -21.86
CA ARG A 11 5.90 -41.64 -21.52
C ARG A 11 6.40 -40.58 -20.57
N LYS A 12 5.84 -39.39 -20.71
CA LYS A 12 5.97 -38.33 -19.72
C LYS A 12 5.21 -38.71 -18.45
N ALA A 13 5.75 -38.38 -17.29
CA ALA A 13 5.07 -38.61 -16.02
C ALA A 13 5.39 -37.56 -14.97
N THR A 14 4.40 -37.23 -14.15
CA THR A 14 4.64 -36.56 -12.86
C THR A 14 4.71 -37.64 -11.79
N ILE A 15 5.79 -37.64 -11.01
CA ILE A 15 6.02 -38.53 -9.88
C ILE A 15 5.89 -37.68 -8.61
N ILE A 16 5.04 -38.12 -7.68
CA ILE A 16 4.95 -37.55 -6.34
C ILE A 16 5.43 -38.63 -5.37
N LEU A 17 6.56 -38.38 -4.72
CA LEU A 17 7.14 -39.23 -3.68
C LEU A 17 6.75 -38.66 -2.32
N ILE A 18 6.13 -39.45 -1.46
CA ILE A 18 5.80 -39.06 -0.08
C ILE A 18 6.67 -39.91 0.84
N THR A 19 7.38 -39.29 1.79
CA THR A 19 8.34 -39.98 2.66
C THR A 19 8.45 -39.34 4.03
N ASP A 20 8.69 -40.16 5.06
CA ASP A 20 8.93 -39.78 6.45
C ASP A 20 10.39 -40.01 6.89
N GLY A 21 11.32 -40.29 5.95
CA GLY A 21 12.71 -40.66 6.23
C GLY A 21 13.66 -40.52 5.03
N ILE A 22 14.97 -40.36 5.28
CA ILE A 22 15.99 -40.63 4.24
C ILE A 22 16.09 -42.14 4.03
N GLU A 23 16.32 -42.57 2.78
CA GLU A 23 16.53 -43.97 2.45
C GLU A 23 17.74 -44.57 3.18
N SER A 24 17.48 -45.56 4.05
CA SER A 24 18.49 -46.22 4.90
C SER A 24 19.45 -47.17 4.17
N CYS A 25 19.22 -47.38 2.87
CA CYS A 25 19.98 -48.32 2.04
C CYS A 25 21.30 -47.72 1.48
N GLY A 26 21.63 -46.48 1.81
CA GLY A 26 22.88 -45.82 1.37
C GLY A 26 22.91 -45.40 -0.10
N GLY A 27 21.76 -45.35 -0.78
CA GLY A 27 21.63 -44.87 -2.15
C GLY A 27 21.58 -43.34 -2.21
N ASN A 28 22.15 -42.75 -3.26
CA ASN A 28 22.04 -41.31 -3.52
C ASN A 28 20.91 -41.03 -4.52
N ILE A 29 19.72 -40.75 -4.00
CA ILE A 29 18.53 -40.49 -4.83
C ILE A 29 18.73 -39.30 -5.79
N CYS A 30 19.48 -38.28 -5.39
CA CYS A 30 19.75 -37.13 -6.24
C CYS A 30 20.54 -37.51 -7.50
N GLN A 31 21.60 -38.33 -7.34
CA GLN A 31 22.37 -38.84 -8.48
C GLN A 31 21.52 -39.71 -9.40
N VAL A 32 20.65 -40.55 -8.84
CA VAL A 32 19.76 -41.42 -9.64
C VAL A 32 18.79 -40.59 -10.48
N VAL A 33 18.21 -39.54 -9.91
CA VAL A 33 17.27 -38.66 -10.62
C VAL A 33 17.98 -37.84 -11.68
N ALA A 34 19.15 -37.27 -11.36
CA ALA A 34 19.96 -36.52 -12.32
C ALA A 34 20.38 -37.39 -13.52
N ALA A 35 20.88 -38.60 -13.28
CA ALA A 35 21.24 -39.53 -14.35
C ALA A 35 20.04 -39.91 -15.22
N ALA A 36 18.86 -40.12 -14.63
CA ALA A 36 17.63 -40.41 -15.38
C ALA A 36 17.19 -39.25 -16.29
N LYS A 37 17.40 -38.01 -15.86
CA LYS A 37 17.15 -36.81 -16.67
C LYS A 37 18.15 -36.66 -17.80
N GLU A 38 19.43 -36.90 -17.54
CA GLU A 38 20.49 -36.91 -18.56
C GLU A 38 20.25 -37.98 -19.65
N GLU A 39 19.67 -39.13 -19.27
CA GLU A 39 19.22 -40.17 -20.22
C GLU A 39 18.03 -39.75 -21.11
N GLY A 40 17.44 -38.56 -20.88
CA GLY A 40 16.29 -38.05 -21.63
C GLY A 40 14.94 -38.64 -21.19
N ILE A 41 14.85 -39.20 -19.98
CA ILE A 41 13.57 -39.64 -19.42
C ILE A 41 12.80 -38.39 -18.98
N ASP A 42 11.66 -38.15 -19.61
CA ASP A 42 10.83 -36.97 -19.33
C ASP A 42 9.89 -37.23 -18.15
N PHE A 43 10.26 -36.76 -16.96
CA PHE A 43 9.40 -36.83 -15.79
C PHE A 43 9.59 -35.62 -14.87
N ARG A 44 8.57 -35.25 -14.11
CA ARG A 44 8.71 -34.28 -13.02
C ARG A 44 8.67 -35.01 -11.68
N LEU A 45 9.59 -34.73 -10.76
CA LEU A 45 9.62 -35.38 -9.44
C LEU A 45 9.35 -34.38 -8.31
N HIS A 46 8.17 -34.47 -7.71
CA HIS A 46 7.85 -33.82 -6.45
C HIS A 46 8.13 -34.77 -5.29
N ILE A 47 8.66 -34.24 -4.18
CA ILE A 47 8.93 -34.99 -2.96
C ILE A 47 8.23 -34.27 -1.80
N VAL A 48 7.46 -35.02 -1.01
CA VAL A 48 6.79 -34.54 0.20
C VAL A 48 7.42 -35.24 1.40
N GLY A 49 8.16 -34.48 2.20
CA GLY A 49 8.67 -34.94 3.49
C GLY A 49 7.61 -34.78 4.56
N PHE A 50 7.33 -35.82 5.33
CA PHE A 50 6.35 -35.81 6.42
C PHE A 50 7.04 -36.02 7.76
N GLY A 51 7.08 -34.97 8.60
CA GLY A 51 7.67 -35.05 9.95
C GLY A 51 9.21 -35.23 9.99
N LEU A 52 9.91 -34.76 8.95
CA LEU A 52 11.38 -34.81 8.86
C LEU A 52 12.04 -33.60 9.54
N LYS A 53 13.28 -33.76 10.03
CA LYS A 53 14.10 -32.64 10.52
C LYS A 53 14.89 -32.02 9.37
N ASP A 54 15.16 -30.71 9.42
CA ASP A 54 15.86 -29.96 8.35
C ASP A 54 17.16 -30.61 7.86
N GLU A 55 17.98 -31.11 8.79
CA GLU A 55 19.27 -31.78 8.55
C GLU A 55 19.14 -33.07 7.72
N GLU A 56 17.94 -33.63 7.62
CA GLU A 56 17.63 -34.87 6.90
C GLU A 56 16.97 -34.61 5.52
N THR A 57 16.86 -33.35 5.08
CA THR A 57 16.10 -33.01 3.86
C THR A 57 16.95 -32.68 2.63
N GLU A 58 18.26 -32.48 2.79
CA GLU A 58 19.13 -31.95 1.72
C GLU A 58 19.17 -32.85 0.47
N GLN A 59 19.31 -34.17 0.64
CA GLN A 59 19.30 -35.10 -0.50
C GLN A 59 17.94 -35.15 -1.21
N LEU A 60 16.85 -34.98 -0.47
CA LEU A 60 15.49 -34.95 -1.03
C LEU A 60 15.27 -33.66 -1.82
N ARG A 61 15.69 -32.50 -1.28
CA ARG A 61 15.68 -31.21 -2.00
C ARG A 61 16.49 -31.29 -3.29
N CYS A 62 17.67 -31.91 -3.24
CA CYS A 62 18.51 -32.16 -4.40
C CYS A 62 17.80 -33.02 -5.45
N ALA A 63 17.20 -34.14 -5.05
CA ALA A 63 16.50 -35.04 -5.97
C ALA A 63 15.27 -34.40 -6.62
N ALA A 64 14.45 -33.69 -5.85
CA ALA A 64 13.30 -32.98 -6.41
C ALA A 64 13.75 -31.93 -7.45
N LYS A 65 14.79 -31.15 -7.13
CA LYS A 65 15.38 -30.17 -8.06
C LYS A 65 15.94 -30.83 -9.32
N ALA A 66 16.69 -31.93 -9.16
CA ALA A 66 17.22 -32.69 -10.29
C ALA A 66 16.10 -33.23 -11.18
N GLY A 67 14.95 -33.55 -10.61
CA GLY A 67 13.77 -34.02 -11.33
C GLY A 67 12.83 -32.93 -11.84
N ASP A 68 13.27 -31.66 -11.89
CA ASP A 68 12.46 -30.49 -12.27
C ASP A 68 11.15 -30.31 -11.47
N GLY A 69 11.10 -30.85 -10.25
CA GLY A 69 9.96 -30.70 -9.34
C GLY A 69 10.36 -29.98 -8.06
N ARG A 70 9.60 -30.21 -6.98
CA ARG A 70 9.76 -29.49 -5.70
C ARG A 70 9.80 -30.42 -4.52
N TYR A 71 10.58 -30.02 -3.53
CA TYR A 71 10.49 -30.58 -2.19
C TYR A 71 9.48 -29.77 -1.39
N TYR A 72 8.58 -30.46 -0.72
CA TYR A 72 7.56 -29.91 0.14
C TYR A 72 7.74 -30.49 1.54
N ASP A 73 7.66 -29.63 2.55
CA ASP A 73 7.65 -30.07 3.94
C ASP A 73 6.21 -30.06 4.47
N ALA A 74 5.74 -31.21 4.92
CA ALA A 74 4.40 -31.40 5.47
C ALA A 74 4.53 -31.70 6.97
N VAL A 75 4.28 -30.67 7.79
CA VAL A 75 4.35 -30.74 9.26
C VAL A 75 3.14 -31.47 9.87
N ASP A 76 2.00 -31.50 9.16
CA ASP A 76 0.77 -32.15 9.58
C ASP A 76 -0.10 -32.65 8.39
N ALA A 77 -1.23 -33.27 8.72
CA ALA A 77 -2.15 -33.86 7.74
C ALA A 77 -2.84 -32.80 6.84
N GLU A 78 -3.00 -31.57 7.33
CA GLU A 78 -3.59 -30.47 6.56
C GLU A 78 -2.59 -29.96 5.51
N GLY A 79 -1.35 -29.72 5.93
CA GLY A 79 -0.24 -29.36 5.04
C GLY A 79 0.05 -30.42 3.97
N LEU A 80 -0.08 -31.71 4.30
CA LEU A 80 0.04 -32.79 3.31
C LEU A 80 -1.04 -32.70 2.22
N SER A 81 -2.28 -32.39 2.58
CA SER A 81 -3.39 -32.26 1.62
C SER A 81 -3.17 -31.09 0.65
N GLU A 82 -2.74 -29.94 1.17
CA GLU A 82 -2.42 -28.75 0.35
C GLU A 82 -1.29 -29.03 -0.64
N VAL A 83 -0.21 -29.62 -0.13
CA VAL A 83 0.98 -29.98 -0.93
C VAL A 83 0.63 -30.96 -2.04
N LEU A 84 -0.19 -31.97 -1.76
CA LEU A 84 -0.60 -32.94 -2.76
C LEU A 84 -1.44 -32.30 -3.87
N GLN A 85 -2.27 -31.30 -3.54
CA GLN A 85 -3.00 -30.55 -4.56
C GLN A 85 -2.05 -29.73 -5.44
N GLU A 86 -1.06 -29.03 -4.86
CA GLU A 86 -0.07 -28.26 -5.63
C GLU A 86 0.82 -29.15 -6.51
N ALA A 87 1.28 -30.28 -5.97
CA ALA A 87 2.09 -31.23 -6.72
C ALA A 87 1.31 -31.90 -7.85
N ALA A 88 -0.01 -32.09 -7.69
CA ALA A 88 -0.87 -32.65 -8.71
C ALA A 88 -1.18 -31.66 -9.85
N THR A 89 -1.17 -30.35 -9.59
CA THR A 89 -1.34 -29.33 -10.64
C THR A 89 -0.04 -29.05 -11.38
N THR A 90 1.11 -29.17 -10.71
CA THR A 90 2.43 -28.87 -11.27
C THR A 90 2.97 -30.04 -12.11
N THR A 91 2.42 -30.27 -13.30
CA THR A 91 2.74 -31.47 -14.10
C THR A 91 3.94 -31.32 -15.04
N VAL A 92 4.50 -32.45 -15.50
CA VAL A 92 5.58 -32.49 -16.50
C VAL A 92 5.27 -31.75 -17.82
N ASP A 93 4.00 -31.54 -18.14
CA ASP A 93 3.57 -30.82 -19.34
C ASP A 93 3.55 -29.30 -19.14
N GLU A 94 3.70 -28.81 -17.90
CA GLU A 94 3.77 -27.38 -17.64
C GLU A 94 5.11 -26.77 -18.08
N PRO A 95 5.09 -25.54 -18.64
CA PRO A 95 6.32 -24.86 -19.04
C PRO A 95 7.26 -24.63 -17.85
N ALA A 96 8.54 -24.48 -18.14
CA ALA A 96 9.53 -24.14 -17.13
C ALA A 96 9.17 -22.82 -16.42
N ALA A 97 9.46 -22.75 -15.12
CA ALA A 97 9.30 -21.53 -14.36
C ALA A 97 10.20 -20.42 -14.92
N ASN A 98 9.63 -19.25 -15.13
CA ASN A 98 10.33 -18.05 -15.63
C ASN A 98 10.20 -16.87 -14.66
N PHE A 99 9.62 -17.09 -13.49
CA PHE A 99 9.51 -16.08 -12.45
C PHE A 99 9.79 -16.71 -11.10
N SER A 100 10.53 -15.99 -10.25
CA SER A 100 10.86 -16.42 -8.90
C SER A 100 10.51 -15.33 -7.89
N VAL A 101 9.96 -15.74 -6.76
CA VAL A 101 9.55 -14.83 -5.69
C VAL A 101 10.18 -15.30 -4.38
N PHE A 102 10.77 -14.36 -3.65
CA PHE A 102 11.38 -14.62 -2.35
C PHE A 102 10.81 -13.65 -1.32
N ALA A 103 10.31 -14.17 -0.20
CA ALA A 103 9.66 -13.37 0.85
C ALA A 103 10.59 -13.20 2.05
N VAL A 104 10.74 -11.96 2.54
CA VAL A 104 11.61 -11.64 3.68
C VAL A 104 10.93 -10.72 4.69
N LYS A 105 11.29 -10.87 5.96
CA LYS A 105 10.97 -9.94 7.05
C LYS A 105 12.16 -9.83 8.00
N ASN A 106 12.56 -8.61 8.31
CA ASN A 106 13.73 -8.24 9.09
C ASN A 106 15.01 -8.94 8.58
N GLY A 107 15.15 -9.04 7.25
CA GLY A 107 16.25 -9.74 6.59
C GLY A 107 16.23 -11.27 6.72
N LYS A 108 15.19 -11.87 7.31
CA LYS A 108 15.02 -13.33 7.41
C LYS A 108 14.01 -13.83 6.38
N PRO A 109 14.27 -14.97 5.71
CA PRO A 109 13.26 -15.64 4.89
C PRO A 109 12.02 -15.97 5.73
N ILE A 110 10.84 -15.83 5.15
CA ILE A 110 9.58 -16.24 5.77
C ILE A 110 8.74 -17.05 4.79
N ASP A 111 7.88 -17.91 5.30
CA ASP A 111 6.90 -18.59 4.45
C ASP A 111 5.74 -17.66 4.06
N ALA A 112 5.34 -17.72 2.79
CA ALA A 112 4.33 -16.92 2.16
C ALA A 112 3.67 -17.66 0.99
N TYR A 113 2.36 -17.45 0.86
CA TYR A 113 1.55 -17.89 -0.28
C TYR A 113 1.44 -16.75 -1.30
N ILE A 114 1.66 -17.05 -2.58
CA ILE A 114 1.70 -16.07 -3.67
C ILE A 114 0.57 -16.38 -4.63
N LYS A 115 -0.27 -15.39 -4.93
CA LYS A 115 -1.26 -15.44 -6.01
C LYS A 115 -0.91 -14.39 -7.04
N ALA A 116 -0.71 -14.81 -8.28
CA ALA A 116 -0.44 -13.92 -9.41
C ALA A 116 -1.72 -13.69 -10.22
N TYR A 117 -2.01 -12.43 -10.52
CA TYR A 117 -3.11 -11.99 -11.38
C TYR A 117 -2.56 -11.18 -12.55
N LYS A 118 -3.24 -11.19 -13.70
CA LYS A 118 -2.90 -10.22 -14.78
C LYS A 118 -3.06 -8.79 -14.23
N ALA A 119 -2.09 -7.92 -14.53
CA ALA A 119 -2.03 -6.59 -13.94
C ALA A 119 -3.34 -5.80 -14.14
N GLY A 120 -3.85 -5.22 -13.05
CA GLY A 120 -5.08 -4.44 -13.04
C GLY A 120 -6.38 -5.25 -13.19
N THR A 121 -6.32 -6.59 -13.21
CA THR A 121 -7.49 -7.46 -13.29
C THR A 121 -7.54 -8.45 -12.11
N LYS A 122 -8.58 -9.29 -12.08
CA LYS A 122 -8.70 -10.44 -11.16
C LYS A 122 -8.50 -11.77 -11.87
N ASP A 123 -7.94 -11.74 -13.08
CA ASP A 123 -7.67 -12.94 -13.87
C ASP A 123 -6.48 -13.66 -13.26
N PHE A 124 -6.76 -14.75 -12.55
CA PHE A 124 -5.74 -15.60 -11.93
C PHE A 124 -4.82 -16.21 -13.01
N ALA A 125 -3.52 -16.18 -12.73
CA ALA A 125 -2.49 -16.70 -13.62
C ALA A 125 -1.76 -17.90 -13.02
N ALA A 126 -1.31 -17.78 -11.78
CA ALA A 126 -0.53 -18.82 -11.11
C ALA A 126 -0.54 -18.63 -9.59
N THR A 127 -0.20 -19.69 -8.88
CA THR A 127 0.02 -19.67 -7.43
C THR A 127 1.30 -20.42 -7.08
N ALA A 128 1.94 -20.04 -5.99
CA ALA A 128 3.09 -20.75 -5.42
C ALA A 128 3.23 -20.44 -3.94
N ARG A 129 3.92 -21.32 -3.20
CA ARG A 129 4.31 -21.09 -1.81
C ARG A 129 5.83 -21.09 -1.70
N THR A 130 6.36 -20.20 -0.87
CA THR A 130 7.81 -20.01 -0.71
C THR A 130 8.48 -21.07 0.15
N TYR A 131 7.78 -21.64 1.14
CA TYR A 131 8.35 -22.53 2.16
C TYR A 131 9.61 -21.95 2.82
N ALA A 132 9.56 -20.65 3.16
CA ALA A 132 10.70 -19.86 3.63
C ALA A 132 11.94 -19.88 2.70
N ASP A 133 11.74 -20.14 1.41
CA ASP A 133 12.74 -20.12 0.35
C ASP A 133 12.15 -19.47 -0.92
N THR A 134 12.75 -19.70 -2.08
CA THR A 134 12.34 -19.11 -3.35
C THR A 134 11.21 -19.92 -3.98
N ALA A 135 10.03 -19.30 -4.08
CA ALA A 135 8.93 -19.82 -4.88
C ALA A 135 9.23 -19.64 -6.37
N LEU A 136 8.91 -20.64 -7.17
CA LEU A 136 9.00 -20.59 -8.63
C LEU A 136 7.60 -20.50 -9.23
N LEU A 137 7.44 -19.77 -10.33
CA LEU A 137 6.17 -19.59 -11.04
C LEU A 137 6.45 -19.62 -12.54
N HIS A 138 5.53 -20.20 -13.29
CA HIS A 138 5.44 -19.92 -14.72
C HIS A 138 4.38 -18.83 -14.94
N LEU A 139 4.82 -17.70 -15.49
CA LEU A 139 3.95 -16.59 -15.88
C LEU A 139 4.20 -16.32 -17.37
N PRO A 140 3.20 -16.45 -18.26
CA PRO A 140 3.33 -16.02 -19.65
C PRO A 140 3.85 -14.58 -19.77
N ALA A 141 4.42 -14.22 -20.93
CA ALA A 141 4.92 -12.86 -21.11
C ALA A 141 3.80 -11.82 -20.89
N GLY A 142 4.05 -10.85 -20.01
CA GLY A 142 3.05 -9.85 -19.63
C GLY A 142 3.30 -9.22 -18.26
N ALA A 143 2.39 -8.34 -17.88
CA ALA A 143 2.39 -7.66 -16.59
C ALA A 143 1.46 -8.35 -15.59
N TYR A 144 1.89 -8.46 -14.33
CA TYR A 144 1.16 -9.15 -13.26
C TYR A 144 1.13 -8.35 -11.96
N ASP A 145 0.07 -8.54 -11.18
CA ASP A 145 0.01 -8.11 -9.78
C ASP A 145 0.16 -9.37 -8.90
N LEU A 146 1.10 -9.33 -7.95
CA LEU A 146 1.38 -10.44 -7.04
C LEU A 146 0.81 -10.13 -5.67
N GLU A 147 -0.19 -10.88 -5.23
CA GLU A 147 -0.68 -10.87 -3.85
C GLU A 147 0.11 -11.89 -3.04
N VAL A 148 0.90 -11.40 -2.08
CA VAL A 148 1.81 -12.22 -1.27
C VAL A 148 1.33 -12.19 0.18
N GLN A 149 0.87 -13.33 0.65
CA GLN A 149 0.31 -13.51 1.99
C GLN A 149 1.29 -14.27 2.87
N PRO A 150 1.85 -13.67 3.92
CA PRO A 150 2.74 -14.38 4.83
C PRO A 150 1.94 -15.44 5.59
N LEU A 151 2.52 -16.63 5.73
CA LEU A 151 1.94 -17.77 6.45
C LEU A 151 2.51 -17.89 7.87
N GLU A 152 3.69 -17.32 8.08
CA GLU A 152 4.32 -17.18 9.40
C GLU A 152 4.27 -15.71 9.82
N ASN A 153 3.90 -15.44 11.08
CA ASN A 153 3.64 -14.11 11.69
C ASN A 153 2.25 -13.53 11.39
N SER A 154 1.28 -13.79 12.28
CA SER A 154 -0.13 -13.38 12.18
C SER A 154 -0.37 -11.87 12.02
N ASP A 155 0.57 -11.04 12.46
CA ASP A 155 0.37 -9.59 12.51
C ASP A 155 0.81 -8.87 11.23
N VAL A 156 1.27 -9.63 10.22
CA VAL A 156 1.71 -9.08 8.94
C VAL A 156 0.61 -9.24 7.90
N ASN A 157 0.11 -8.12 7.40
CA ASN A 157 -0.88 -8.14 6.32
C ASN A 157 -0.25 -8.58 5.00
N ALA A 158 -1.05 -9.18 4.14
CA ALA A 158 -0.65 -9.45 2.77
C ALA A 158 -0.25 -8.16 2.04
N ILE A 159 0.73 -8.26 1.16
CA ILE A 159 1.22 -7.16 0.32
C ILE A 159 0.90 -7.49 -1.12
N THR A 160 0.50 -6.47 -1.89
CA THR A 160 0.40 -6.58 -3.34
C THR A 160 1.56 -5.87 -4.01
N VAL A 161 2.35 -6.61 -4.79
CA VAL A 161 3.39 -6.05 -5.67
C VAL A 161 2.77 -5.85 -7.05
N PHE A 162 2.57 -4.60 -7.43
CA PHE A 162 1.87 -4.25 -8.67
C PHE A 162 2.80 -4.24 -9.88
N ASN A 163 2.26 -4.64 -11.03
CA ASN A 163 2.84 -4.45 -12.36
C ASN A 163 4.25 -5.08 -12.56
N VAL A 164 4.50 -6.25 -11.96
CA VAL A 164 5.73 -7.01 -12.21
C VAL A 164 5.73 -7.55 -13.65
N GLN A 165 6.89 -7.54 -14.31
CA GLN A 165 7.01 -7.94 -15.70
C GLN A 165 7.56 -9.36 -15.81
N SER A 166 6.79 -10.26 -16.43
CA SER A 166 7.27 -11.57 -16.85
C SER A 166 7.64 -11.55 -18.33
N VAL A 167 8.74 -12.21 -18.68
CA VAL A 167 9.25 -12.35 -20.05
C VAL A 167 9.50 -13.83 -20.35
N ALA A 168 9.36 -14.24 -21.61
CA ALA A 168 9.32 -15.65 -21.97
C ALA A 168 10.67 -16.39 -21.82
N GLU A 169 11.80 -15.70 -21.98
CA GLU A 169 13.13 -16.32 -22.11
C GLU A 169 14.11 -15.94 -20.97
N GLU A 170 13.66 -15.20 -19.97
CA GLU A 170 14.51 -14.77 -18.85
C GLU A 170 13.79 -15.03 -17.53
N THR A 171 14.48 -15.67 -16.58
CA THR A 171 13.97 -15.83 -15.22
C THR A 171 14.06 -14.50 -14.48
N ARG A 172 12.91 -13.90 -14.16
CA ARG A 172 12.85 -12.71 -13.30
C ARG A 172 12.84 -13.11 -11.83
N HIS A 173 13.52 -12.34 -11.00
CA HIS A 173 13.54 -12.52 -9.55
C HIS A 173 12.89 -11.33 -8.87
N GLN A 174 11.94 -11.60 -7.98
CA GLN A 174 11.25 -10.60 -7.17
C GLN A 174 11.45 -10.93 -5.68
N THR A 175 12.15 -10.06 -4.97
CA THR A 175 12.14 -10.08 -3.51
C THR A 175 10.96 -9.25 -3.00
N VAL A 176 10.18 -9.81 -2.08
CA VAL A 176 9.07 -9.15 -1.39
C VAL A 176 9.45 -9.04 0.07
N SER A 177 9.79 -7.81 0.49
CA SER A 177 10.03 -7.53 1.89
C SER A 177 8.73 -7.10 2.56
N PHE A 178 8.49 -7.64 3.75
CA PHE A 178 7.43 -7.25 4.66
C PHE A 178 7.88 -6.23 5.71
N ASP A 179 9.09 -5.69 5.56
CA ASP A 179 9.56 -4.60 6.40
C ASP A 179 8.80 -3.32 6.08
N GLY A 180 8.46 -2.57 7.13
CA GLY A 180 7.81 -1.28 6.97
C GLY A 180 8.64 -0.32 6.12
N GLY A 181 7.95 0.45 5.29
CA GLY A 181 8.46 1.70 4.76
C GLY A 181 7.86 2.87 5.53
N LYS A 182 8.20 4.09 5.12
CA LYS A 182 7.64 5.32 5.69
C LYS A 182 7.06 6.23 4.64
N ILE A 183 5.97 6.91 4.98
CA ILE A 183 5.59 8.17 4.31
C ILE A 183 5.95 9.31 5.24
N GLN A 184 6.78 10.24 4.76
CA GLN A 184 7.03 11.51 5.43
C GLN A 184 6.15 12.58 4.80
N VAL A 185 5.19 13.10 5.57
CA VAL A 185 4.24 14.12 5.12
C VAL A 185 4.69 15.49 5.60
N THR A 186 4.89 16.41 4.66
CA THR A 186 5.15 17.83 4.92
C THR A 186 3.94 18.65 4.47
N THR A 187 3.43 19.50 5.35
CA THR A 187 2.35 20.43 5.03
C THR A 187 2.80 21.86 5.25
N LEU A 188 2.62 22.70 4.24
CA LEU A 188 3.02 24.10 4.23
C LEU A 188 1.78 25.00 4.05
N ASN A 189 1.91 26.27 4.39
CA ASN A 189 0.97 27.33 4.05
C ASN A 189 1.78 28.55 3.61
N ASN A 190 1.61 28.97 2.35
CA ASN A 190 2.41 30.04 1.74
C ASN A 190 3.93 29.79 1.90
N GLY A 191 4.35 28.50 1.84
CA GLY A 191 5.75 28.08 1.96
C GLY A 191 6.26 27.86 3.39
N GLU A 192 5.48 28.19 4.42
CA GLU A 192 5.87 27.98 5.83
C GLU A 192 5.23 26.71 6.42
N GLY A 193 5.92 26.04 7.34
CA GLY A 193 5.42 24.83 8.01
C GLY A 193 4.05 25.06 8.65
N TRP A 194 3.06 24.25 8.28
CA TRP A 194 1.67 24.45 8.71
C TRP A 194 1.05 23.19 9.30
N ASP A 195 0.18 23.38 10.28
CA ASP A 195 -0.49 22.29 10.99
C ASP A 195 -1.65 21.73 10.16
N ALA A 196 -1.68 20.40 10.02
CA ALA A 196 -2.70 19.69 9.27
C ALA A 196 -3.03 18.35 9.92
N VAL A 197 -4.26 17.91 9.75
CA VAL A 197 -4.65 16.50 9.99
C VAL A 197 -4.27 15.69 8.75
N VAL A 198 -3.72 14.51 8.97
CA VAL A 198 -3.34 13.55 7.93
C VAL A 198 -4.13 12.27 8.13
N ASN A 199 -4.76 11.76 7.08
CA ASN A 199 -5.34 10.42 7.02
C ASN A 199 -4.73 9.68 5.84
N ILE A 200 -4.24 8.47 6.07
CA ILE A 200 -3.64 7.63 5.04
C ILE A 200 -4.53 6.42 4.82
N TYR A 201 -4.90 6.15 3.57
CA TYR A 201 -5.79 5.07 3.17
C TYR A 201 -5.05 4.08 2.29
N SER A 202 -5.18 2.79 2.59
CA SER A 202 -4.63 1.72 1.76
C SER A 202 -5.39 1.63 0.44
N ASN A 203 -4.71 1.60 -0.71
CA ASN A 203 -5.37 1.38 -1.99
C ASN A 203 -5.82 -0.09 -2.17
N ALA A 204 -5.33 -1.03 -1.35
CA ALA A 204 -5.68 -2.44 -1.47
C ALA A 204 -7.11 -2.74 -0.97
N ASP A 205 -7.53 -2.10 0.12
CA ASP A 205 -8.83 -2.34 0.76
C ASP A 205 -9.63 -1.07 1.09
N GLY A 206 -9.07 0.12 0.81
CA GLY A 206 -9.69 1.41 1.07
C GLY A 206 -9.74 1.82 2.55
N LYS A 207 -9.17 1.01 3.46
CA LYS A 207 -9.23 1.29 4.90
C LYS A 207 -8.16 2.28 5.33
N SER A 208 -8.42 2.95 6.46
CA SER A 208 -7.42 3.80 7.09
C SER A 208 -6.25 2.94 7.57
N ALA A 209 -5.05 3.26 7.09
CA ALA A 209 -3.80 2.61 7.48
C ALA A 209 -3.08 3.39 8.57
N ALA A 210 -3.18 4.72 8.55
CA ALA A 210 -2.65 5.60 9.59
C ALA A 210 -3.38 6.94 9.63
N ALA A 211 -3.30 7.63 10.77
CA ALA A 211 -3.79 9.00 10.92
C ALA A 211 -2.91 9.78 11.91
N GLY A 212 -2.85 11.10 11.78
CA GLY A 212 -2.05 11.92 12.66
C GLY A 212 -2.20 13.42 12.41
N ARG A 213 -1.37 14.20 13.11
CA ARG A 213 -1.32 15.66 12.98
C ARG A 213 0.13 16.10 12.79
N THR A 214 0.36 17.01 11.85
CA THR A 214 1.72 17.46 11.48
C THR A 214 2.30 18.45 12.49
N TYR A 215 1.46 19.28 13.12
CA TYR A 215 1.90 20.33 14.04
C TYR A 215 2.93 21.30 13.40
N GLY A 216 2.84 21.54 12.09
CA GLY A 216 3.73 22.46 11.37
C GLY A 216 5.12 21.92 11.05
N ARG A 217 5.35 20.61 11.20
CA ARG A 217 6.62 19.95 10.92
C ARG A 217 6.41 18.66 10.11
N PRO A 218 7.43 18.15 9.41
CA PRO A 218 7.36 16.85 8.75
C PRO A 218 6.93 15.76 9.74
N LYS A 219 6.00 14.90 9.31
CA LYS A 219 5.47 13.79 10.11
C LYS A 219 5.65 12.47 9.37
N GLU A 220 6.35 11.53 10.02
CA GLU A 220 6.53 10.19 9.50
C GLU A 220 5.42 9.23 9.96
N PHE A 221 5.02 8.36 9.04
CA PHE A 221 4.10 7.24 9.26
C PHE A 221 4.75 5.98 8.74
N GLU A 222 4.93 4.99 9.62
CA GLU A 222 5.42 3.67 9.25
C GLU A 222 4.25 2.83 8.74
N LEU A 223 4.44 2.21 7.57
CA LEU A 223 3.40 1.51 6.82
C LEU A 223 4.00 0.27 6.18
N ASN A 224 3.18 -0.77 6.00
CA ASN A 224 3.60 -1.89 5.16
C ASN A 224 3.87 -1.40 3.73
N PRO A 225 4.72 -2.10 2.97
CA PRO A 225 4.89 -1.81 1.54
C PRO A 225 3.57 -1.92 0.79
N GLY A 226 3.33 -0.99 -0.13
CA GLY A 226 2.06 -0.90 -0.83
C GLY A 226 1.81 0.48 -1.44
N ARG A 227 0.58 0.71 -1.90
CA ARG A 227 0.14 2.02 -2.41
C ARG A 227 -0.93 2.61 -1.50
N TYR A 228 -0.82 3.92 -1.28
CA TYR A 228 -1.66 4.66 -0.34
C TYR A 228 -2.15 5.97 -0.94
N ASP A 229 -3.35 6.38 -0.55
CA ASP A 229 -3.82 7.75 -0.72
C ASP A 229 -3.56 8.52 0.59
N VAL A 230 -2.93 9.68 0.49
CA VAL A 230 -2.64 10.57 1.62
C VAL A 230 -3.57 11.77 1.54
N GLU A 231 -4.49 11.88 2.47
CA GLU A 231 -5.38 13.03 2.63
C GLU A 231 -4.83 13.96 3.71
N VAL A 232 -4.62 15.23 3.36
CA VAL A 232 -4.21 16.29 4.28
C VAL A 232 -5.31 17.33 4.39
N LYS A 233 -5.64 17.76 5.61
CA LYS A 233 -6.59 18.82 5.88
C LYS A 233 -5.96 19.92 6.72
N ALA A 234 -5.89 21.13 6.18
CA ALA A 234 -5.32 22.29 6.86
C ALA A 234 -6.07 22.60 8.16
N MET A 235 -5.33 22.87 9.23
CA MET A 235 -5.87 23.46 10.45
C MET A 235 -5.84 24.98 10.33
N LYS A 236 -6.84 25.68 10.87
CA LYS A 236 -6.88 27.16 10.93
C LYS A 236 -6.84 27.89 9.57
N ILE A 237 -7.10 27.19 8.47
CA ILE A 237 -7.48 27.80 7.19
C ILE A 237 -8.95 27.45 6.99
N GLU A 238 -9.76 28.44 6.65
CA GLU A 238 -11.18 28.29 6.38
C GLU A 238 -11.44 28.46 4.87
N GLY A 239 -12.58 27.96 4.39
CA GLY A 239 -12.95 28.02 2.97
C GLY A 239 -13.16 26.65 2.30
N PRO A 240 -13.46 26.63 0.99
CA PRO A 240 -13.90 25.41 0.31
C PRO A 240 -12.79 24.37 0.04
N GLU A 241 -11.53 24.80 -0.10
CA GLU A 241 -10.41 23.92 -0.50
C GLU A 241 -9.38 23.77 0.62
N ILE A 242 -9.81 23.25 1.76
CA ILE A 242 -8.93 23.02 2.94
C ILE A 242 -8.46 21.57 3.07
N THR A 243 -8.86 20.70 2.15
CA THR A 243 -8.46 19.29 2.09
C THR A 243 -7.82 19.01 0.74
N HIS A 244 -6.72 18.27 0.72
CA HIS A 244 -6.05 17.80 -0.48
C HIS A 244 -5.74 16.31 -0.37
N ARG A 245 -5.84 15.58 -1.48
CA ARG A 245 -5.54 14.14 -1.55
C ARG A 245 -4.43 13.92 -2.56
N ILE A 246 -3.36 13.25 -2.11
CA ILE A 246 -2.26 12.78 -2.93
C ILE A 246 -2.49 11.29 -3.16
N GLU A 247 -2.78 10.90 -4.39
CA GLU A 247 -3.18 9.54 -4.73
C GLU A 247 -1.98 8.65 -5.06
N LYS A 248 -2.11 7.35 -4.79
CA LYS A 248 -1.18 6.29 -5.24
C LYS A 248 0.28 6.53 -4.85
N VAL A 249 0.51 7.01 -3.63
CA VAL A 249 1.84 7.11 -3.03
C VAL A 249 2.39 5.71 -2.78
N GLU A 250 3.51 5.38 -3.40
CA GLU A 250 4.16 4.07 -3.25
C GLU A 250 5.07 4.05 -2.03
N VAL A 251 4.89 3.06 -1.16
CA VAL A 251 5.74 2.78 -0.01
C VAL A 251 6.50 1.50 -0.30
N ARG A 252 7.82 1.58 -0.24
CA ARG A 252 8.73 0.43 -0.35
C ARG A 252 9.36 0.13 0.99
N ALA A 253 9.69 -1.14 1.20
CA ALA A 253 10.32 -1.62 2.41
C ALA A 253 11.62 -0.87 2.69
N ASN A 254 11.82 -0.46 3.95
CA ASN A 254 13.01 0.27 4.40
C ASN A 254 13.29 1.60 3.68
N GLU A 255 12.34 2.12 2.90
CA GLU A 255 12.43 3.42 2.23
C GLU A 255 11.55 4.47 2.93
N THR A 256 11.88 5.74 2.75
CA THR A 256 11.01 6.87 3.16
C THR A 256 10.57 7.62 1.92
N GLN A 257 9.28 7.54 1.62
CA GLN A 257 8.64 8.32 0.58
C GLN A 257 8.21 9.67 1.14
N ALA A 258 8.87 10.74 0.72
CA ALA A 258 8.46 12.10 1.08
C ALA A 258 7.30 12.55 0.19
N VAL A 259 6.30 13.19 0.80
CA VAL A 259 5.20 13.88 0.10
C VAL A 259 4.96 15.23 0.73
N GLU A 260 4.58 16.20 -0.09
CA GLU A 260 4.37 17.58 0.35
C GLU A 260 3.10 18.17 -0.25
N HIS A 261 2.41 18.98 0.54
CA HIS A 261 1.38 19.87 0.05
C HIS A 261 1.50 21.26 0.66
N ASN A 262 1.52 22.29 -0.20
CA ASN A 262 1.49 23.69 0.21
C ASN A 262 0.09 24.26 0.04
N PHE A 263 -0.59 24.48 1.16
CA PHE A 263 -1.81 25.27 1.19
C PHE A 263 -1.51 26.73 0.85
N LYS A 264 -2.54 27.42 0.39
CA LYS A 264 -2.48 28.85 0.10
C LYS A 264 -3.50 29.54 0.97
N SER A 265 -3.16 30.70 1.52
CA SER A 265 -4.11 31.51 2.27
C SER A 265 -3.81 33.01 2.21
N GLY A 266 -4.86 33.81 2.41
CA GLY A 266 -4.77 35.23 2.73
C GLY A 266 -5.57 35.55 4.00
N ILE A 267 -5.49 36.79 4.47
CA ILE A 267 -6.17 37.26 5.66
C ILE A 267 -7.26 38.26 5.29
N ALA A 268 -8.52 37.95 5.59
CA ALA A 268 -9.62 38.90 5.54
C ALA A 268 -9.85 39.50 6.94
N ARG A 269 -9.63 40.81 7.11
CA ARG A 269 -9.95 41.56 8.33
C ARG A 269 -11.30 42.24 8.13
N ILE A 270 -12.32 41.78 8.85
CA ILE A 270 -13.71 42.22 8.63
C ILE A 270 -14.27 42.83 9.91
N GLY A 271 -14.80 44.04 9.82
CA GLY A 271 -15.21 44.85 10.97
C GLY A 271 -16.49 45.63 10.77
N ALA A 272 -17.01 46.19 11.86
CA ALA A 272 -18.18 47.06 11.87
C ALA A 272 -17.94 48.28 12.77
N GLN A 273 -18.46 49.43 12.36
CA GLN A 273 -18.43 50.67 13.14
C GLN A 273 -19.73 51.47 12.95
N SER A 274 -19.98 52.44 13.82
CA SER A 274 -21.00 53.47 13.65
C SER A 274 -20.55 54.75 14.33
N ALA A 275 -20.64 55.88 13.63
CA ALA A 275 -20.17 57.18 14.09
C ALA A 275 -18.72 57.17 14.66
N GLY A 276 -17.84 56.36 14.07
CA GLY A 276 -16.44 56.21 14.50
C GLY A 276 -16.20 55.26 15.68
N ASN A 277 -17.25 54.69 16.27
CA ASN A 277 -17.13 53.69 17.33
C ASN A 277 -17.28 52.27 16.77
N LEU A 278 -16.48 51.32 17.25
CA LEU A 278 -16.59 49.92 16.86
C LEU A 278 -17.91 49.32 17.34
N VAL A 279 -18.56 48.58 16.45
CA VAL A 279 -19.88 47.98 16.68
C VAL A 279 -19.78 46.47 16.71
N ASP A 280 -20.58 45.88 17.59
CA ASP A 280 -20.74 44.45 17.67
C ASP A 280 -21.52 43.91 16.45
N ALA A 281 -20.92 43.00 15.69
CA ALA A 281 -21.57 42.40 14.53
C ALA A 281 -21.16 40.94 14.32
N VAL A 282 -22.11 40.14 13.83
CA VAL A 282 -21.85 38.77 13.34
C VAL A 282 -21.42 38.86 11.89
N VAL A 283 -20.26 38.29 11.59
CA VAL A 283 -19.71 38.09 10.25
C VAL A 283 -20.04 36.67 9.81
N LYS A 284 -20.62 36.53 8.61
CA LYS A 284 -20.83 35.27 7.92
C LYS A 284 -20.16 35.33 6.55
N ILE A 285 -19.35 34.34 6.22
CA ILE A 285 -18.60 34.27 4.96
C ILE A 285 -19.03 33.01 4.22
N VAL A 286 -19.56 33.20 3.01
CA VAL A 286 -20.14 32.14 2.20
C VAL A 286 -19.32 31.98 0.92
N ASP A 287 -19.02 30.73 0.59
CA ASP A 287 -18.51 30.40 -0.74
C ASP A 287 -19.65 30.53 -1.77
N PRO A 288 -19.54 31.43 -2.76
CA PRO A 288 -20.60 31.69 -3.71
C PRO A 288 -20.92 30.48 -4.60
N ALA A 289 -19.97 29.55 -4.80
CA ALA A 289 -20.17 28.36 -5.62
C ALA A 289 -21.01 27.30 -4.88
N SER A 290 -20.57 26.88 -3.70
CA SER A 290 -21.26 25.84 -2.92
C SER A 290 -22.42 26.35 -2.07
N LYS A 291 -22.54 27.67 -1.88
CA LYS A 291 -23.48 28.35 -0.95
C LYS A 291 -23.30 27.95 0.51
N LYS A 292 -22.19 27.28 0.86
CA LYS A 292 -21.88 26.89 2.22
C LYS A 292 -21.28 28.06 3.00
N ASN A 293 -21.67 28.16 4.26
CA ASN A 293 -20.95 29.01 5.22
C ASN A 293 -19.59 28.36 5.49
N VAL A 294 -18.51 29.04 5.11
CA VAL A 294 -17.16 28.50 5.23
C VAL A 294 -16.36 29.11 6.37
N ALA A 295 -16.77 30.29 6.82
CA ALA A 295 -16.09 31.06 7.84
C ALA A 295 -17.07 32.03 8.52
N GLY A 296 -16.82 32.36 9.78
CA GLY A 296 -17.68 33.30 10.49
C GLY A 296 -17.28 33.53 11.92
N GLY A 297 -17.74 34.63 12.48
CA GLY A 297 -17.37 35.02 13.83
C GLY A 297 -18.01 36.33 14.23
N ARG A 298 -17.73 36.73 15.47
CA ARG A 298 -18.25 37.98 16.03
C ARG A 298 -17.13 39.00 16.11
N THR A 299 -17.41 40.20 15.63
CA THR A 299 -16.63 41.41 15.91
C THR A 299 -17.24 42.05 17.16
N TYR A 300 -16.41 42.49 18.11
CA TYR A 300 -16.88 43.19 19.31
C TYR A 300 -16.52 44.68 19.22
N THR A 301 -16.79 45.40 20.30
CA THR A 301 -16.53 46.84 20.42
C THR A 301 -15.08 47.19 20.77
N SER A 302 -14.15 46.23 20.67
CA SER A 302 -12.71 46.43 20.94
C SER A 302 -11.86 46.20 19.70
N GLU A 303 -10.79 47.00 19.55
CA GLU A 303 -9.82 46.90 18.44
C GLU A 303 -9.14 45.53 18.37
N SER A 304 -9.03 44.82 19.51
CA SER A 304 -8.48 43.46 19.56
C SER A 304 -9.34 42.41 18.83
N SER A 305 -10.57 42.75 18.46
CA SER A 305 -11.54 41.85 17.86
C SER A 305 -12.24 42.41 16.61
N ASN A 306 -12.01 43.68 16.30
CA ASN A 306 -12.70 44.40 15.24
C ASN A 306 -11.72 45.42 14.60
N PRO A 307 -11.31 45.22 13.33
CA PRO A 307 -11.77 44.16 12.43
C PRO A 307 -11.20 42.77 12.79
N ARG A 308 -12.06 41.74 12.73
CA ARG A 308 -11.72 40.36 13.05
C ARG A 308 -10.97 39.71 11.87
N PRO A 309 -9.81 39.06 12.11
CA PRO A 309 -9.11 38.34 11.06
C PRO A 309 -9.72 36.96 10.79
N PHE A 310 -9.79 36.60 9.52
CA PHE A 310 -10.15 35.28 9.00
C PHE A 310 -9.05 34.82 8.05
N THR A 311 -8.45 33.66 8.31
CA THR A 311 -7.47 33.05 7.40
C THR A 311 -8.23 32.17 6.42
N LEU A 312 -8.25 32.57 5.15
CA LEU A 312 -9.06 31.93 4.10
C LEU A 312 -8.17 31.44 2.98
N ASN A 313 -8.50 30.31 2.35
CA ASN A 313 -7.88 29.98 1.06
C ASN A 313 -8.23 31.06 0.01
N PRO A 314 -7.37 31.30 -0.99
CA PRO A 314 -7.63 32.31 -2.01
C PRO A 314 -8.94 32.07 -2.74
N GLY A 315 -9.68 33.15 -3.00
CA GLY A 315 -10.97 33.07 -3.66
C GLY A 315 -11.84 34.30 -3.43
N THR A 316 -13.05 34.22 -3.97
CA THR A 316 -14.06 35.28 -3.86
C THR A 316 -15.19 34.80 -2.96
N TYR A 317 -15.55 35.62 -1.98
CA TYR A 317 -16.51 35.27 -0.94
C TYR A 317 -17.66 36.27 -0.87
N GLU A 318 -18.85 35.77 -0.56
CA GLU A 318 -19.98 36.62 -0.15
C GLU A 318 -19.94 36.78 1.37
N VAL A 319 -19.75 38.01 1.83
CA VAL A 319 -19.67 38.34 3.25
C VAL A 319 -20.93 39.09 3.66
N THR A 320 -21.55 38.66 4.75
CA THR A 320 -22.65 39.39 5.40
C THR A 320 -22.24 39.79 6.80
N LEU A 321 -22.41 41.06 7.13
CA LEU A 321 -22.32 41.58 8.49
C LEU A 321 -23.71 41.91 9.00
N THR A 322 -24.05 41.44 10.20
CA THR A 322 -25.30 41.76 10.88
C THR A 322 -24.99 42.39 12.23
N ALA A 323 -25.35 43.66 12.41
CA ALA A 323 -25.16 44.37 13.66
C ALA A 323 -26.00 43.79 14.80
N LEU A 324 -25.43 43.84 16.00
CA LEU A 324 -26.05 43.46 17.26
C LEU A 324 -26.18 44.68 18.19
N GLY A 325 -26.78 44.45 19.36
CA GLY A 325 -26.93 45.50 20.38
C GLY A 325 -27.82 46.66 19.91
N GLU A 326 -27.34 47.88 20.13
CA GLU A 326 -28.07 49.12 19.79
C GLU A 326 -28.31 49.30 18.29
N HIS A 327 -27.55 48.60 17.44
CA HIS A 327 -27.66 48.65 15.99
C HIS A 327 -28.37 47.41 15.41
N LYS A 328 -29.05 46.61 16.24
CA LYS A 328 -29.74 45.39 15.82
C LYS A 328 -30.73 45.66 14.69
N GLY A 329 -30.71 44.78 13.68
CA GLY A 329 -31.59 44.85 12.51
C GLY A 329 -30.94 45.49 11.28
N LYS A 330 -29.74 46.07 11.43
CA LYS A 330 -28.92 46.50 10.30
C LYS A 330 -28.05 45.35 9.79
N SER A 331 -27.98 45.18 8.48
CA SER A 331 -27.12 44.20 7.83
C SER A 331 -26.62 44.72 6.50
N GLU A 332 -25.40 44.35 6.14
CA GLU A 332 -24.81 44.65 4.84
C GLU A 332 -24.11 43.41 4.28
N SER A 333 -24.25 43.20 2.96
CA SER A 333 -23.56 42.14 2.24
C SER A 333 -22.66 42.73 1.16
N PHE A 334 -21.49 42.14 0.98
CA PHE A 334 -20.54 42.53 -0.07
C PHE A 334 -19.74 41.33 -0.54
N ILE A 335 -19.11 41.49 -1.70
CA ILE A 335 -18.15 40.52 -2.24
C ILE A 335 -16.75 40.91 -1.81
N LEU A 336 -15.98 39.92 -1.35
CA LEU A 336 -14.60 40.09 -0.91
C LEU A 336 -13.70 39.11 -1.67
N GLU A 337 -12.65 39.61 -2.32
CA GLU A 337 -11.59 38.79 -2.91
C GLU A 337 -10.44 38.66 -1.91
N VAL A 338 -9.99 37.44 -1.66
CA VAL A 338 -8.82 37.12 -0.83
C VAL A 338 -7.76 36.47 -1.71
N LYS A 339 -6.54 37.00 -1.64
CA LYS A 339 -5.38 36.51 -2.42
C LYS A 339 -4.33 35.88 -1.53
N GLU A 340 -3.52 35.01 -2.13
CA GLU A 340 -2.40 34.34 -1.45
C GLU A 340 -1.42 35.36 -0.86
N GLY A 341 -1.11 35.22 0.43
CA GLY A 341 -0.16 36.08 1.16
C GLY A 341 -0.65 37.50 1.45
N GLU A 342 -1.81 37.91 0.93
CA GLU A 342 -2.32 39.27 1.10
C GLU A 342 -3.23 39.40 2.34
N THR A 343 -3.28 40.60 2.90
CA THR A 343 -4.28 41.00 3.89
C THR A 343 -5.23 42.03 3.26
N VAL A 344 -6.52 41.71 3.25
CA VAL A 344 -7.59 42.62 2.83
C VAL A 344 -8.41 43.02 4.03
N GLU A 345 -8.71 44.31 4.18
CA GLU A 345 -9.51 44.84 5.29
C GLU A 345 -10.79 45.51 4.79
N LYS A 346 -11.91 45.20 5.45
CA LYS A 346 -13.21 45.81 5.17
C LYS A 346 -13.96 46.08 6.47
N VAL A 347 -14.19 47.37 6.76
CA VAL A 347 -15.00 47.82 7.90
C VAL A 347 -16.29 48.46 7.36
N ILE A 348 -17.44 47.95 7.82
CA ILE A 348 -18.75 48.45 7.44
C ILE A 348 -19.22 49.52 8.43
N SER A 349 -19.78 50.62 7.93
CA SER A 349 -20.37 51.65 8.78
C SER A 349 -21.89 51.54 8.79
N PHE A 350 -22.48 51.25 9.95
CA PHE A 350 -23.92 51.09 10.14
C PHE A 350 -24.66 52.37 10.49
#